data_AF-A0A822GRB5-F1
#
_entry.id   AF-A0A822GRB5-F1
#
_cell.length_a   1.000
_cell.length_b   1.000
_cell.length_c   1.000
_cell.angle_alpha   90.00
_cell.angle_beta   90.00
_cell.angle_gamma   90.00
#
_symmetry.space_group_name_H-M   'P 1'
#
loop_
_entity.id
_entity.type
_entity.pdbx_description
1 polymer ?
#
loop_
_entity_poly.entity_id
_entity_poly.type
_entity_poly.pdbx_seq_one_letter_code
_entity_poly.pdbx_strand_id
1 'polypeptide(L)'
;YIVPSTDTTYFCQIFKVPSNFSERRHAIAYKTIIDSNNRDLVHHVVLYECNPTTMFDDNNLPIGVCDEISESISACSANIATTWAVGGDDVNFAK
;
A
#
# COMPACT_ATOMS: atom_id res chain seq x y z
N TYR A 1 -4.32 11.35 -8.91
CA TYR A 1 -3.58 10.75 -10.04
C TYR A 1 -4.58 10.46 -11.14
N ILE A 2 -4.26 10.80 -12.39
CA ILE A 2 -5.10 10.44 -13.55
C ILE A 2 -4.51 9.14 -14.10
N VAL A 3 -5.32 8.08 -14.14
CA VAL A 3 -4.87 6.79 -14.67
C VAL A 3 -4.56 6.97 -16.17
N PRO A 4 -3.35 6.63 -16.64
CA PRO A 4 -2.98 6.78 -18.03
C PRO A 4 -3.71 5.77 -18.91
N SER A 5 -3.68 5.99 -20.22
CA SER A 5 -4.30 5.08 -21.21
C SER A 5 -3.46 3.84 -21.54
N THR A 6 -2.50 3.48 -20.68
CA THR A 6 -1.68 2.27 -20.85
C THR A 6 -2.44 1.05 -20.34
N ASP A 7 -2.11 -0.13 -20.86
CA ASP A 7 -2.83 -1.38 -20.54
C ASP A 7 -2.86 -1.68 -19.03
N THR A 8 -1.73 -1.44 -18.35
CA THR A 8 -1.57 -1.68 -16.91
C THR A 8 -0.79 -0.53 -16.28
N THR A 9 -1.18 -0.15 -15.06
CA THR A 9 -0.43 0.81 -14.23
C THR A 9 -0.34 0.28 -12.81
N TYR A 10 0.88 0.22 -12.28
CA TYR A 10 1.13 0.01 -10.85
C TYR A 10 1.43 1.35 -10.20
N PHE A 11 0.58 1.79 -9.28
CA PHE A 11 0.73 3.04 -8.56
C PHE A 11 1.02 2.76 -7.08
N CYS A 12 2.10 3.34 -6.58
CA CYS A 12 2.64 3.11 -5.25
C CYS A 12 2.62 4.39 -4.42
N GLN A 13 2.40 4.25 -3.11
CA GLN A 13 2.47 5.34 -2.15
C GLN A 13 2.99 4.82 -0.82
N ILE A 14 3.96 5.54 -0.24
CA ILE A 14 4.40 5.33 1.13
C ILE A 14 3.53 6.16 2.08
N PHE A 15 3.15 5.56 3.21
CA PHE A 15 2.49 6.25 4.31
C PHE A 15 3.04 5.76 5.64
N LYS A 16 2.93 6.60 6.67
CA LYS A 16 3.42 6.30 8.01
C LYS A 16 2.32 5.65 8.86
N VAL A 17 2.73 4.71 9.70
CA VAL A 17 1.92 4.29 10.84
C VAL A 17 1.76 5.48 11.80
N PRO A 18 0.60 5.67 12.43
CA PRO A 18 0.38 6.79 13.36
C PRO A 18 1.44 6.87 14.47
N SER A 19 2.00 8.07 14.69
CA SER A 19 3.10 8.31 15.63
C SER A 19 2.72 8.13 17.11
N ASN A 20 1.43 8.12 17.42
CA ASN A 20 0.93 7.89 18.77
C ASN A 20 0.92 6.41 19.18
N PHE A 21 1.36 5.49 18.32
CA PHE A 21 1.56 4.09 18.67
C PHE A 21 2.91 3.94 19.40
N SER A 22 2.88 4.08 20.72
CA SER A 22 4.07 3.98 21.59
C SER A 22 4.61 2.55 21.76
N GLU A 23 3.87 1.54 21.29
CA GLU A 23 4.17 0.12 21.48
C GLU A 23 3.82 -0.66 20.22
N ARG A 24 4.39 -1.86 20.07
CA ARG A 24 4.05 -2.79 18.99
C ARG A 24 2.55 -3.08 19.00
N ARG A 25 1.94 -2.99 17.82
CA ARG A 25 0.53 -3.36 17.59
C ARG A 25 0.46 -4.52 16.60
N HIS A 26 -0.62 -5.28 16.68
CA HIS A 26 -0.97 -6.29 15.69
C HIS A 26 -2.14 -5.77 14.86
N ALA A 27 -1.97 -5.68 13.55
CA ALA A 27 -3.10 -5.50 12.65
C ALA A 27 -3.88 -6.82 12.62
N ILE A 28 -5.16 -6.77 13.02
CA ILE A 28 -6.02 -7.95 13.15
C ILE A 28 -6.97 -8.13 11.96
N ALA A 29 -7.14 -7.10 11.15
CA ALA A 29 -7.97 -7.11 9.96
C ALA A 29 -7.57 -6.00 9.00
N TYR A 30 -7.88 -6.18 7.71
CA TYR A 30 -7.73 -5.20 6.66
C TYR A 30 -8.99 -5.12 5.81
N LYS A 31 -9.38 -3.89 5.47
CA LYS A 31 -10.51 -3.60 4.59
C LYS A 31 -10.04 -2.73 3.44
N THR A 32 -10.33 -3.15 2.22
CA THR A 32 -10.02 -2.38 1.02
C THR A 32 -11.11 -1.34 0.80
N ILE A 33 -10.73 -0.09 0.59
CA ILE A 33 -11.64 1.03 0.33
C ILE A 33 -11.37 1.55 -1.08
N ILE A 34 -12.36 1.42 -1.97
CA ILE A 34 -12.27 1.85 -3.36
C ILE A 34 -13.42 2.82 -3.63
N ASP A 35 -13.10 3.99 -4.19
CA ASP A 35 -14.10 4.96 -4.64
C ASP A 35 -15.03 4.30 -5.68
N SER A 36 -16.33 4.58 -5.59
CA SER A 36 -17.31 3.98 -6.49
C SER A 36 -17.01 4.23 -7.97
N ASN A 37 -16.42 5.38 -8.30
CA ASN A 37 -16.07 5.73 -9.69
C ASN A 37 -14.83 4.99 -10.20
N ASN A 38 -14.07 4.33 -9.32
CA ASN A 38 -12.81 3.65 -9.66
C ASN A 38 -12.90 2.12 -9.56
N ARG A 39 -14.09 1.55 -9.25
CA ARG A 39 -14.26 0.10 -9.03
C ARG A 39 -13.88 -0.75 -10.24
N ASP A 40 -14.09 -0.24 -11.45
CA ASP A 40 -13.75 -0.94 -12.68
C ASP A 40 -12.25 -0.80 -13.05
N LEU A 41 -11.55 0.14 -12.41
CA LEU A 41 -10.15 0.46 -12.67
C LEU A 41 -9.19 -0.25 -11.71
N VAL A 42 -9.57 -0.43 -10.44
CA VAL A 42 -8.70 -1.01 -9.41
C VAL A 42 -8.91 -2.52 -9.33
N HIS A 43 -7.95 -3.31 -9.81
CA HIS A 43 -8.06 -4.77 -9.80
C HIS A 43 -7.36 -5.44 -8.62
N HIS A 44 -6.25 -4.85 -8.17
CA HIS A 44 -5.44 -5.35 -7.06
C HIS A 44 -5.04 -4.23 -6.12
N VAL A 45 -4.96 -4.55 -4.83
CA VAL A 45 -4.35 -3.70 -3.80
C VAL A 45 -3.39 -4.56 -3.01
N VAL A 46 -2.14 -4.11 -2.88
CA VAL A 46 -1.12 -4.80 -2.08
C VAL A 46 -0.58 -3.82 -1.05
N LEU A 47 -0.60 -4.24 0.21
CA LEU A 47 0.02 -3.49 1.29
C LEU A 47 1.31 -4.19 1.72
N TYR A 48 2.39 -3.42 1.70
CA TYR A 48 3.72 -3.86 2.08
C TYR A 48 4.14 -3.26 3.43
N GLU A 49 5.00 -3.95 4.15
CA GLU A 49 5.70 -3.43 5.32
C GLU A 49 7.14 -3.07 4.96
N CYS A 50 7.50 -1.81 5.22
CA CYS A 50 8.87 -1.33 5.05
C CYS A 50 9.79 -1.87 6.14
N ASN A 51 11.08 -2.00 5.81
CA ASN A 51 12.10 -2.23 6.83
C ASN A 51 12.05 -1.10 7.88
N PRO A 52 11.95 -1.42 9.19
CA PRO A 52 11.81 -0.42 10.25
C PRO A 52 13.04 0.51 10.40
N THR A 53 14.19 0.15 9.82
CA THR A 53 15.38 1.00 9.82
C THR A 53 15.42 1.98 8.65
N THR A 54 14.48 1.88 7.70
CA THR A 54 14.44 2.79 6.56
C THR A 54 13.88 4.14 7.00
N MET A 55 14.66 5.18 6.73
CA MET A 55 14.27 6.56 6.98
C MET A 55 13.67 7.16 5.71
N PHE A 56 12.47 7.72 5.82
CA PHE A 56 11.86 8.54 4.78
C PHE A 56 11.83 9.99 5.25
N ASP A 57 11.88 10.94 4.31
CA ASP A 57 11.56 12.33 4.61
C ASP A 57 10.04 12.46 4.81
N ASP A 58 9.62 12.77 6.03
CA ASP A 58 8.21 12.93 6.40
C ASP A 58 7.50 14.01 5.58
N ASN A 59 8.22 14.99 5.04
CA ASN A 59 7.65 16.05 4.21
C ASN A 59 7.55 15.67 2.74
N ASN A 60 8.18 14.56 2.33
CA ASN A 60 8.29 14.15 0.94
C ASN A 60 8.29 12.62 0.80
N LEU A 61 7.21 11.98 1.28
CA LEU A 61 7.04 10.53 1.15
C LEU A 61 6.87 10.12 -0.33
N PRO A 62 7.56 9.06 -0.79
CA PRO A 62 7.46 8.60 -2.17
C PRO A 62 6.03 8.25 -2.58
N ILE A 63 5.62 8.75 -3.75
CA ILE A 63 4.33 8.48 -4.39
C ILE A 63 4.48 8.58 -5.90
N GLY A 64 3.92 7.63 -6.65
CA GLY A 64 4.07 7.62 -8.11
C GLY A 64 3.88 6.25 -8.74
N VAL A 65 4.20 6.15 -10.03
CA VAL A 65 4.28 4.87 -10.72
C VAL A 65 5.38 4.03 -10.08
N CYS A 66 5.07 2.80 -9.68
CA CYS A 66 5.95 1.97 -8.85
C CYS A 66 7.34 1.77 -9.50
N ASP A 67 7.40 1.58 -10.81
CA ASP A 67 8.66 1.36 -11.54
C ASP A 67 9.56 2.61 -11.50
N GLU A 68 8.96 3.80 -11.62
CA GLU A 68 9.67 5.09 -11.61
C GLU A 68 10.26 5.43 -10.23
N ILE A 69 9.58 4.98 -9.16
CA ILE A 69 10.02 5.22 -7.77
C ILE A 69 10.63 3.98 -7.11
N SER A 70 10.94 2.95 -7.88
CA SER A 70 11.33 1.61 -7.40
C SER A 70 12.51 1.64 -6.42
N GLU A 71 13.53 2.46 -6.67
CA GLU A 71 14.66 2.66 -5.76
C GLU A 71 14.21 3.23 -4.41
N SER A 72 13.31 4.22 -4.44
CA SER A 72 12.78 4.91 -3.26
C SER A 72 11.90 4.02 -2.38
N ILE A 73 11.24 3.01 -2.96
CA ILE A 73 10.35 2.09 -2.23
C ILE A 73 10.93 0.68 -2.04
N SER A 74 12.16 0.44 -2.51
CA SER A 74 12.82 -0.87 -2.52
C SER A 74 12.82 -1.55 -1.15
N ALA A 75 12.99 -0.77 -0.08
CA ALA A 75 12.99 -1.23 1.31
C ALA A 75 11.66 -1.83 1.82
N CYS A 76 10.58 -1.69 1.05
CA CYS A 76 9.25 -2.19 1.43
C CYS A 76 8.84 -3.45 0.67
N SER A 77 9.56 -3.84 -0.38
CA SER A 77 9.15 -4.94 -1.26
C SER A 77 9.21 -6.35 -0.64
N ALA A 78 9.87 -6.51 0.51
CA ALA A 78 10.16 -7.83 1.08
C ALA A 78 9.01 -8.44 1.91
N ASN A 79 8.18 -7.61 2.55
CA ASN A 79 7.16 -8.08 3.49
C ASN A 79 5.78 -7.63 3.01
N ILE A 80 4.90 -8.58 2.73
CA ILE A 80 3.51 -8.30 2.37
C ILE A 80 2.65 -8.42 3.62
N ALA A 81 1.99 -7.34 4.01
CA ALA A 81 1.03 -7.32 5.12
C ALA A 81 -0.31 -7.95 4.70
N THR A 82 -0.81 -7.57 3.53
CA THR A 82 -2.06 -8.09 2.97
C THR A 82 -2.18 -7.82 1.48
N THR A 83 -3.03 -8.58 0.81
CA THR A 83 -3.41 -8.39 -0.58
C THR A 83 -4.92 -8.43 -0.73
N TRP A 84 -5.42 -7.76 -1.75
CA TRP A 84 -6.81 -7.81 -2.17
C TRP A 84 -6.88 -7.86 -3.69
N ALA A 85 -7.91 -8.52 -4.20
CA ALA A 85 -8.23 -8.59 -5.62
C ALA A 85 -9.75 -8.54 -5.83
N VAL A 86 -10.19 -8.25 -7.06
CA VAL A 86 -11.62 -8.29 -7.44
C VAL A 86 -12.29 -9.58 -6.98
N GLY A 87 -13.42 -9.45 -6.27
CA GLY A 87 -14.16 -10.57 -5.68
C GLY A 87 -13.66 -11.01 -4.30
N GLY A 88 -12.58 -10.42 -3.78
CA GLY A 88 -12.10 -10.64 -2.42
C GLY A 88 -12.87 -9.85 -1.38
N ASP A 89 -13.11 -10.47 -0.23
CA ASP A 89 -13.70 -9.84 0.96
C ASP A 89 -12.63 -9.21 1.87
N ASP A 90 -13.08 -8.57 2.96
CA ASP A 90 -12.23 -8.05 4.03
C ASP A 90 -11.39 -9.18 4.66
N VAL A 91 -10.09 -8.93 4.85
CA VAL A 91 -9.17 -9.89 5.47
C VAL A 91 -9.28 -9.79 6.98
N ASN A 92 -9.60 -10.91 7.65
CA ASN A 92 -9.63 -11.01 9.10
C ASN A 92 -8.68 -12.13 9.54
N PHE A 93 -7.71 -11.82 10.40
CA PHE A 93 -6.80 -12.84 10.90
C PHE A 93 -7.44 -13.66 12.00
N ALA A 94 -7.23 -14.98 11.95
CA ALA A 94 -7.67 -15.89 12.99
C ALA A 94 -7.03 -15.52 14.34
N LYS A 95 -7.76 -15.78 15.42
CA LYS A 95 -7.27 -15.62 16.79
C LYS A 95 -6.27 -16.70 17.16
#